data_AF-A0A183KAW6-F1
#
_entry.id   AF-A0A183KAW6-F1
#
_cell.length_a   1.000
_cell.length_b   1.000
_cell.length_c   1.000
_cell.angle_alpha   90.00
_cell.angle_beta   90.00
_cell.angle_gamma   90.00
#
_symmetry.space_group_name_H-M   'P 1'
#
loop_
_entity.id
_entity.type
_entity.pdbx_description
1 polymer ?
#
loop_
_entity_poly.entity_id
_entity_poly.type
_entity_poly.pdbx_seq_one_letter_code
_entity_poly.pdbx_strand_id
1 'polypeptide(L)'
;MLYVSRFIPVTKADLPDKSSVTFSDRYQLVVKWLKNEKRLGSGIEVARRMMETKFGEAPITSLALTLFGIYGGLRTSKMTDWFHRNHLKATAKYTFDVGAVAKDLSCKALCSDAAKRRVELLKLISDPSVPCEAVITSLNRYLQLLMGFIVATDNKTPFSKLRGLVCVKWCDSIKPKGEPIVRSDSIFELYSVLFNVALWYTKHAAKVASNENVSEDEAKDVHLSLKTAAGLFNLLRTKYMHEFTEFVPNSDMDPNILDAYINQSLAEAQEITVARAIELKHKPYLIAGLANETAKFYEKCGFQVGARLVMQFDDLHNLEAGLFSPREGGCWWYPANGC
;
A
#
# COMPACT_ATOMS: atom_id res chain seq x y z
N MET A 1 -48.69 12.95 -21.26
CA MET A 1 -48.83 11.76 -22.12
C MET A 1 -47.86 11.92 -23.29
N LEU A 2 -46.91 11.00 -23.42
CA LEU A 2 -46.05 10.68 -24.57
C LEU A 2 -45.24 11.81 -25.26
N TYR A 3 -43.91 11.74 -25.13
CA TYR A 3 -43.02 11.96 -26.28
C TYR A 3 -41.92 10.89 -26.29
N VAL A 4 -42.06 10.02 -27.29
CA VAL A 4 -41.10 8.99 -27.71
C VAL A 4 -39.97 9.69 -28.47
N SER A 5 -38.71 9.40 -28.17
CA SER A 5 -37.59 9.70 -29.08
C SER A 5 -36.65 8.51 -29.20
N ARG A 6 -36.22 8.30 -30.44
CA ARG A 6 -35.77 7.05 -31.05
C ARG A 6 -34.34 6.68 -30.66
N PHE A 7 -34.11 5.38 -30.44
CA PHE A 7 -32.79 4.75 -30.44
C PHE A 7 -32.19 4.79 -31.86
N ILE A 8 -30.92 5.19 -31.97
CA ILE A 8 -30.07 4.93 -33.15
C ILE A 8 -29.23 3.68 -32.82
N PRO A 9 -29.27 2.61 -33.62
CA PRO A 9 -28.39 1.47 -33.39
C PRO A 9 -27.02 1.78 -34.00
N VAL A 10 -25.96 1.77 -33.19
CA VAL A 10 -24.59 1.72 -33.72
C VAL A 10 -24.27 0.26 -34.01
N THR A 11 -24.04 -0.04 -35.28
CA THR A 11 -23.66 -1.36 -35.78
C THR A 11 -22.25 -1.75 -35.33
N LYS A 12 -22.05 -3.06 -35.11
CA LYS A 12 -20.85 -3.75 -34.58
C LYS A 12 -19.55 -3.57 -35.40
N ALA A 13 -19.53 -2.74 -36.44
CA ALA A 13 -18.50 -2.72 -37.48
C ALA A 13 -17.37 -1.69 -37.29
N ASP A 14 -17.46 -0.79 -36.29
CA ASP A 14 -16.47 0.30 -36.10
C ASP A 14 -15.56 0.14 -34.86
N LEU A 15 -15.48 -1.05 -34.26
CA LEU A 15 -14.55 -1.32 -33.16
C LEU A 15 -13.25 -1.92 -33.70
N PRO A 16 -12.07 -1.30 -33.45
CA PRO A 16 -10.81 -1.92 -33.82
C PRO A 16 -10.57 -3.19 -32.99
N ASP A 17 -9.87 -4.14 -33.61
CA ASP A 17 -9.53 -5.44 -33.04
C ASP A 17 -8.77 -5.28 -31.70
N LYS A 18 -9.09 -6.16 -30.75
CA LYS A 18 -8.81 -5.98 -29.31
C LYS A 18 -7.35 -6.14 -28.89
N SER A 19 -6.43 -6.41 -29.81
CA SER A 19 -5.06 -6.81 -29.49
C SER A 19 -4.01 -5.69 -29.55
N SER A 20 -4.36 -4.44 -29.86
CA SER A 20 -3.40 -3.33 -29.72
C SER A 20 -4.10 -1.97 -29.67
N VAL A 21 -4.41 -1.48 -28.47
CA VAL A 21 -4.87 -0.09 -28.28
C VAL A 21 -3.77 0.69 -27.58
N THR A 22 -3.07 1.53 -28.35
CA THR A 22 -2.02 2.40 -27.82
C THR A 22 -2.63 3.62 -27.13
N PHE A 23 -1.83 4.32 -26.31
CA PHE A 23 -2.22 5.57 -25.64
C PHE A 23 -2.78 6.63 -26.62
N SER A 24 -2.28 6.66 -27.85
CA SER A 24 -2.71 7.54 -28.94
C SER A 24 -4.16 7.27 -29.38
N ASP A 25 -4.58 6.01 -29.41
CA ASP A 25 -5.91 5.61 -29.86
C ASP A 25 -7.00 5.96 -28.84
N ARG A 26 -6.66 5.92 -27.53
CA ARG A 26 -7.54 6.34 -26.43
C ARG A 26 -7.72 7.85 -26.37
N TYR A 27 -6.68 8.61 -26.76
CA TYR A 27 -6.74 10.07 -26.88
C TYR A 27 -7.71 10.52 -27.99
N GLN A 28 -7.68 9.89 -29.16
CA GLN A 28 -8.56 10.25 -30.29
C GLN A 28 -10.04 9.97 -30.01
N LEU A 29 -10.35 8.91 -29.26
CA LEU A 29 -11.72 8.59 -28.83
C LEU A 29 -12.30 9.63 -27.86
N VAL A 30 -11.50 10.11 -26.91
CA VAL A 30 -11.89 11.15 -25.94
C VAL A 30 -12.08 12.50 -26.63
N VAL A 31 -11.19 12.86 -27.57
CA VAL A 31 -11.34 14.10 -28.38
C VAL A 31 -12.58 14.05 -29.26
N LYS A 32 -12.93 12.88 -29.82
CA LYS A 32 -14.14 12.69 -30.65
C LYS A 32 -15.42 12.72 -29.81
N TRP A 33 -15.36 12.24 -28.56
CA TRP A 33 -16.47 12.29 -27.59
C TRP A 33 -16.73 13.72 -27.09
N LEU A 34 -15.68 14.45 -26.67
CA LEU A 34 -15.77 15.85 -26.25
C LEU A 34 -16.28 16.79 -27.35
N LYS A 35 -16.04 16.47 -28.63
CA LYS A 35 -16.56 17.22 -29.78
C LYS A 35 -18.05 16.98 -30.07
N ASN A 36 -18.62 15.86 -29.62
CA ASN A 36 -19.99 15.46 -29.97
C ASN A 36 -21.03 15.79 -28.87
N GLU A 37 -20.61 16.04 -27.63
CA GLU A 37 -21.51 16.29 -26.51
C GLU A 37 -21.87 17.80 -26.39
N LYS A 38 -22.78 18.30 -27.25
CA LYS A 38 -23.31 19.69 -27.22
C LYS A 38 -24.17 20.04 -25.99
N ARG A 39 -24.14 19.25 -24.91
CA ARG A 39 -25.03 19.41 -23.74
C ARG A 39 -24.29 19.24 -22.41
N LEU A 40 -23.35 20.12 -22.10
CA LEU A 40 -22.91 20.39 -20.72
C LEU A 40 -22.54 21.87 -20.63
N GLY A 41 -23.15 22.56 -19.66
CA GLY A 41 -23.19 24.02 -19.58
C GLY A 41 -21.84 24.71 -19.38
N SER A 42 -21.89 26.04 -19.44
CA SER A 42 -20.81 27.04 -19.43
C SER A 42 -19.71 26.88 -18.36
N GLY A 43 -19.90 26.08 -17.31
CA GLY A 43 -18.91 25.84 -16.25
C GLY A 43 -17.68 25.05 -16.71
N ILE A 44 -17.84 24.09 -17.63
CA ILE A 44 -16.72 23.29 -18.15
C ILE A 44 -15.90 24.09 -19.17
N GLU A 45 -16.56 24.94 -19.96
CA GLU A 45 -15.89 25.84 -20.92
C GLU A 45 -15.05 26.91 -20.22
N VAL A 46 -15.50 27.39 -19.04
CA VAL A 46 -14.72 28.30 -18.19
C VAL A 46 -13.55 27.56 -17.51
N ALA A 47 -13.76 26.32 -17.04
CA ALA A 47 -12.69 25.49 -16.48
C ALA A 47 -11.63 25.14 -17.54
N ARG A 48 -12.06 24.85 -18.78
CA ARG A 48 -11.22 24.61 -19.95
C ARG A 48 -10.39 25.86 -20.29
N ARG A 49 -11.03 27.03 -20.41
CA ARG A 49 -10.32 28.31 -20.70
C ARG A 49 -9.36 28.71 -19.58
N MET A 50 -9.72 28.50 -18.32
CA MET A 50 -8.82 28.77 -17.17
C MET A 50 -7.62 27.82 -17.13
N MET A 51 -7.79 26.57 -17.55
CA MET A 51 -6.69 25.60 -17.62
C MET A 51 -5.79 25.85 -18.85
N GLU A 52 -6.35 26.17 -20.01
CA GLU A 52 -5.61 26.49 -21.25
C GLU A 52 -4.79 27.79 -21.16
N THR A 53 -5.23 28.78 -20.37
CA THR A 53 -4.50 30.06 -20.23
C THR A 53 -3.42 30.06 -19.14
N LYS A 54 -3.44 29.11 -18.19
CA LYS A 54 -2.47 29.07 -17.08
C LYS A 54 -1.43 27.96 -17.16
N PHE A 55 -1.69 26.89 -17.89
CA PHE A 55 -0.81 25.73 -17.93
C PHE A 55 -0.60 25.31 -19.38
N GLY A 56 0.53 25.77 -19.95
CA GLY A 56 0.95 25.42 -21.30
C GLY A 56 1.03 23.90 -21.52
N GLU A 57 0.94 23.52 -22.79
CA GLU A 57 0.75 22.15 -23.30
C GLU A 57 1.77 21.12 -22.76
N ALA A 58 1.42 20.35 -21.70
CA ALA A 58 1.79 18.94 -21.42
C ALA A 58 1.40 18.50 -19.98
N PRO A 59 1.24 17.18 -19.68
CA PRO A 59 0.33 16.21 -20.24
C PRO A 59 -0.83 15.93 -19.24
N ILE A 60 -1.98 16.58 -19.43
CA ILE A 60 -3.17 16.50 -18.55
C ILE A 60 -4.06 15.27 -18.88
N THR A 61 -3.60 14.39 -19.77
CA THR A 61 -4.43 13.30 -20.33
C THR A 61 -4.67 12.13 -19.37
N SER A 62 -3.84 11.96 -18.33
CA SER A 62 -4.10 10.98 -17.26
C SER A 62 -5.27 11.43 -16.35
N LEU A 63 -5.38 12.73 -16.09
CA LEU A 63 -6.39 13.32 -15.21
C LEU A 63 -7.84 13.11 -15.71
N ALA A 64 -8.05 13.17 -17.02
CA ALA A 64 -9.37 13.01 -17.61
C ALA A 64 -9.84 11.54 -17.65
N LEU A 65 -8.92 10.59 -17.81
CA LEU A 65 -9.25 9.16 -17.87
C LEU A 65 -9.67 8.61 -16.50
N THR A 66 -9.01 9.05 -15.41
CA THR A 66 -9.38 8.62 -14.04
C THR A 66 -10.67 9.29 -13.56
N LEU A 67 -10.95 10.53 -13.98
CA LEU A 67 -12.16 11.27 -13.55
C LEU A 67 -13.41 10.99 -14.41
N PHE A 68 -13.29 10.65 -15.69
CA PHE A 68 -14.45 10.50 -16.58
C PHE A 68 -14.80 9.05 -17.00
N GLY A 69 -13.91 8.08 -16.77
CA GLY A 69 -14.22 6.65 -16.94
C GLY A 69 -15.32 6.13 -16.00
N ILE A 70 -15.71 6.90 -14.98
CA ILE A 70 -16.68 6.52 -13.95
C ILE A 70 -18.14 6.70 -14.40
N TYR A 71 -18.45 7.54 -15.39
CA TYR A 71 -19.85 7.93 -15.65
C TYR A 71 -20.41 7.62 -17.06
N GLY A 72 -19.66 6.92 -17.91
CA GLY A 72 -20.03 6.69 -19.32
C GLY A 72 -20.14 5.24 -19.76
N GLY A 73 -20.87 4.40 -19.02
CA GLY A 73 -21.33 3.10 -19.53
C GLY A 73 -20.28 1.99 -19.61
N LEU A 74 -19.90 1.43 -18.46
CA LEU A 74 -19.35 0.08 -18.36
C LEU A 74 -20.08 -0.64 -17.23
N ARG A 75 -20.77 -1.72 -17.60
CA ARG A 75 -21.30 -2.73 -16.67
C ARG A 75 -20.22 -3.12 -15.67
N THR A 76 -20.50 -2.92 -14.38
CA THR A 76 -20.10 -3.82 -13.28
C THR A 76 -18.73 -4.49 -13.42
N SER A 77 -17.64 -3.72 -13.48
CA SER A 77 -16.35 -4.20 -13.01
C SER A 77 -16.21 -3.75 -11.56
N LYS A 78 -16.27 -4.71 -10.65
CA LYS A 78 -16.13 -4.53 -9.20
C LYS A 78 -14.99 -3.57 -8.87
N MET A 79 -15.19 -2.68 -7.88
CA MET A 79 -14.16 -1.83 -7.27
C MET A 79 -13.11 -2.65 -6.47
N THR A 80 -12.78 -3.87 -6.88
CA THR A 80 -12.07 -4.82 -6.02
C THR A 80 -10.55 -4.74 -6.08
N ASP A 81 -9.95 -3.99 -7.00
CA ASP A 81 -8.48 -3.96 -7.21
C ASP A 81 -7.89 -2.55 -7.35
N TRP A 82 -8.28 -1.59 -6.48
CA TRP A 82 -7.79 -0.21 -6.61
C TRP A 82 -6.39 0.02 -5.99
N PHE A 83 -6.03 -0.70 -4.93
CA PHE A 83 -4.79 -0.45 -4.21
C PHE A 83 -3.84 -1.66 -4.24
N HIS A 84 -2.69 -1.51 -4.90
CA HIS A 84 -1.64 -2.54 -4.90
C HIS A 84 -1.10 -2.77 -3.48
N ARG A 85 -0.85 -4.04 -3.11
CA ARG A 85 -0.36 -4.41 -1.77
C ARG A 85 0.76 -5.43 -1.84
N ASN A 86 1.95 -5.02 -1.44
CA ASN A 86 3.08 -5.94 -1.24
C ASN A 86 2.79 -6.95 -0.12
N HIS A 87 3.50 -8.08 -0.15
CA HIS A 87 3.33 -9.16 0.83
C HIS A 87 3.79 -8.73 2.23
N LEU A 88 3.19 -9.28 3.27
CA LEU A 88 3.75 -9.17 4.62
C LEU A 88 5.11 -9.89 4.66
N LYS A 89 6.06 -9.32 5.40
CA LYS A 89 7.34 -9.99 5.67
C LYS A 89 7.05 -11.25 6.48
N ALA A 90 7.61 -12.37 6.06
CA ALA A 90 7.62 -13.59 6.85
C ALA A 90 8.80 -13.59 7.83
N THR A 91 8.67 -14.28 8.95
CA THR A 91 9.73 -14.42 9.95
C THR A 91 9.80 -15.84 10.49
N ALA A 92 11.00 -16.25 10.88
CA ALA A 92 11.16 -17.46 11.68
C ALA A 92 10.52 -17.30 13.07
N LYS A 93 10.17 -18.43 13.70
CA LYS A 93 9.82 -18.48 15.12
C LYS A 93 11.05 -18.08 15.94
N TYR A 94 10.85 -17.20 16.91
CA TYR A 94 11.89 -16.77 17.84
C TYR A 94 11.38 -16.93 19.27
N THR A 95 12.18 -17.55 20.14
CA THR A 95 11.77 -17.97 21.48
C THR A 95 12.27 -17.04 22.59
N PHE A 96 13.10 -16.04 22.26
CA PHE A 96 13.78 -15.18 23.25
C PHE A 96 14.58 -15.97 24.30
N ASP A 97 15.07 -17.17 23.95
CA ASP A 97 15.94 -17.92 24.84
C ASP A 97 17.36 -17.30 24.83
N VAL A 98 17.65 -16.52 25.87
CA VAL A 98 18.96 -15.86 26.06
C VAL A 98 19.93 -16.73 26.89
N GLY A 99 19.61 -18.00 27.11
CA GLY A 99 20.48 -18.98 27.76
C GLY A 99 20.95 -18.54 29.15
N ALA A 100 22.26 -18.64 29.39
CA ALA A 100 22.88 -18.33 30.69
C ALA A 100 22.81 -16.83 31.08
N VAL A 101 22.38 -15.95 30.18
CA VAL A 101 22.18 -14.52 30.48
C VAL A 101 20.97 -14.33 31.41
N ALA A 102 19.90 -15.10 31.23
CA ALA A 102 18.72 -15.07 32.10
C ALA A 102 18.88 -16.08 33.25
N LYS A 103 19.51 -15.64 34.33
CA LYS A 103 19.77 -16.49 35.51
C LYS A 103 18.51 -16.71 36.36
N ASP A 104 17.72 -15.67 36.54
CA ASP A 104 16.56 -15.68 37.44
C ASP A 104 15.28 -16.14 36.74
N LEU A 105 14.38 -16.77 37.50
CA LEU A 105 13.07 -17.22 37.01
C LEU A 105 12.23 -16.05 36.47
N SER A 106 12.32 -14.87 37.09
CA SER A 106 11.65 -13.65 36.63
C SER A 106 12.14 -13.19 35.26
N CYS A 107 13.46 -13.24 35.00
CA CYS A 107 14.03 -12.91 33.69
C CYS A 107 13.58 -13.90 32.60
N LYS A 108 13.56 -15.19 32.92
CA LYS A 108 13.08 -16.24 32.01
C LYS A 108 11.59 -16.07 31.69
N ALA A 109 10.78 -15.70 32.69
CA ALA A 109 9.36 -15.41 32.51
C ALA A 109 9.13 -14.22 31.56
N LEU A 110 9.88 -13.12 31.71
CA LEU A 110 9.80 -11.97 30.80
C LEU A 110 10.17 -12.32 29.36
N CYS A 111 11.19 -13.17 29.16
CA CYS A 111 11.58 -13.63 27.83
C CYS A 111 10.48 -14.52 27.20
N SER A 112 9.91 -15.45 27.98
CA SER A 112 8.79 -16.28 27.56
C SER A 112 7.56 -15.43 27.19
N ASP A 113 7.27 -14.39 27.99
CA ASP A 113 6.18 -13.45 27.72
C ASP A 113 6.43 -12.65 26.43
N ALA A 114 7.67 -12.21 26.17
CA ALA A 114 8.03 -11.53 24.93
C ALA A 114 7.80 -12.44 23.71
N ALA A 115 8.24 -13.72 23.79
CA ALA A 115 8.01 -14.70 22.75
C ALA A 115 6.52 -14.95 22.48
N LYS A 116 5.72 -15.09 23.55
CA LYS A 116 4.27 -15.28 23.45
C LYS A 116 3.59 -14.07 22.80
N ARG A 117 3.87 -12.86 23.28
CA ARG A 117 3.29 -11.62 22.73
C ARG A 117 3.68 -11.39 21.27
N ARG A 118 4.90 -11.77 20.88
CA ARG A 118 5.33 -11.75 19.48
C ARG A 118 4.45 -12.64 18.61
N VAL A 119 4.22 -13.89 19.02
CA VAL A 119 3.37 -14.84 18.28
C VAL A 119 1.93 -14.34 18.19
N GLU A 120 1.39 -13.81 19.29
CA GLU A 120 0.04 -13.23 19.33
C GLU A 120 -0.11 -12.07 18.33
N LEU A 121 0.85 -11.13 18.33
CA LEU A 121 0.87 -10.02 17.37
C LEU A 121 0.97 -10.50 15.92
N LEU A 122 1.91 -11.40 15.60
CA LEU A 122 2.13 -11.89 14.24
C LEU A 122 0.91 -12.64 13.69
N LYS A 123 0.22 -13.40 14.55
CA LYS A 123 -1.04 -14.06 14.19
C LYS A 123 -2.12 -13.02 13.89
N LEU A 124 -2.23 -12.00 14.73
CA LEU A 124 -3.26 -10.97 14.61
C LEU A 124 -3.09 -10.15 13.31
N ILE A 125 -1.87 -9.71 12.99
CA ILE A 125 -1.58 -8.94 11.77
C ILE A 125 -1.59 -9.78 10.48
N SER A 126 -1.81 -11.10 10.57
CA SER A 126 -2.00 -11.92 9.37
C SER A 126 -3.41 -11.77 8.77
N ASP A 127 -4.36 -11.27 9.57
CA ASP A 127 -5.74 -11.05 9.16
C ASP A 127 -6.02 -9.53 9.04
N PRO A 128 -6.25 -9.01 7.82
CA PRO A 128 -6.56 -7.60 7.60
C PRO A 128 -7.96 -7.19 8.07
N SER A 129 -8.83 -8.13 8.46
CA SER A 129 -10.17 -7.83 8.98
C SER A 129 -10.20 -7.55 10.48
N VAL A 130 -9.07 -7.70 11.19
CA VAL A 130 -9.00 -7.41 12.62
C VAL A 130 -9.15 -5.89 12.87
N PRO A 131 -9.80 -5.45 13.96
CA PRO A 131 -9.89 -4.02 14.28
C PRO A 131 -8.51 -3.40 14.59
N CYS A 132 -8.31 -2.16 14.13
CA CYS A 132 -7.10 -1.36 14.39
C CYS A 132 -6.72 -1.29 15.88
N GLU A 133 -7.71 -1.20 16.78
CA GLU A 133 -7.50 -1.15 18.23
C GLU A 133 -6.84 -2.43 18.79
N ALA A 134 -7.21 -3.59 18.26
CA ALA A 134 -6.65 -4.86 18.70
C ALA A 134 -5.18 -4.99 18.26
N VAL A 135 -4.85 -4.53 17.03
CA VAL A 135 -3.48 -4.49 16.53
C VAL A 135 -2.60 -3.59 17.38
N ILE A 136 -3.01 -2.34 17.61
CA ILE A 136 -2.19 -1.38 18.36
C ILE A 136 -2.01 -1.82 19.83
N THR A 137 -3.04 -2.41 20.43
CA THR A 137 -2.95 -2.97 21.79
C THR A 137 -1.94 -4.12 21.84
N SER A 138 -2.01 -5.05 20.89
CA SER A 138 -1.08 -6.19 20.82
C SER A 138 0.35 -5.72 20.53
N LEU A 139 0.52 -4.75 19.62
CA LEU A 139 1.80 -4.13 19.31
C LEU A 139 2.41 -3.49 20.56
N ASN A 140 1.67 -2.62 21.25
CA ASN A 140 2.17 -1.95 22.44
C ASN A 140 2.61 -2.94 23.53
N ARG A 141 1.83 -4.02 23.74
CA ARG A 141 2.18 -5.06 24.71
C ARG A 141 3.48 -5.77 24.35
N TYR A 142 3.73 -6.02 23.07
CA TYR A 142 4.98 -6.60 22.61
C TYR A 142 6.14 -5.61 22.72
N LEU A 143 5.97 -4.38 22.23
CA LEU A 143 6.99 -3.34 22.22
C LEU A 143 7.47 -2.99 23.64
N GLN A 144 6.58 -2.94 24.63
CA GLN A 144 6.98 -2.68 26.02
C GLN A 144 8.06 -3.65 26.53
N LEU A 145 8.05 -4.91 26.09
CA LEU A 145 9.10 -5.87 26.44
C LEU A 145 10.32 -5.74 25.53
N LEU A 146 10.12 -5.63 24.21
CA LEU A 146 11.21 -5.48 23.25
C LEU A 146 12.07 -4.23 23.53
N MET A 147 11.45 -3.13 23.98
CA MET A 147 12.16 -1.90 24.31
C MET A 147 13.16 -2.09 25.47
N GLY A 148 12.96 -3.06 26.38
CA GLY A 148 13.96 -3.41 27.40
C GLY A 148 15.24 -4.03 26.82
N PHE A 149 15.15 -4.61 25.62
CA PHE A 149 16.32 -5.08 24.87
C PHE A 149 17.00 -3.98 24.05
N ILE A 150 16.36 -2.81 23.90
CA ILE A 150 16.84 -1.73 23.03
C ILE A 150 17.37 -0.56 23.85
N VAL A 151 16.62 -0.08 24.84
CA VAL A 151 16.91 1.15 25.59
C VAL A 151 17.66 0.82 26.87
N ALA A 152 18.76 1.53 27.12
CA ALA A 152 19.48 1.39 28.38
C ALA A 152 18.67 1.98 29.54
N THR A 153 18.72 1.34 30.71
CA THR A 153 18.04 1.82 31.92
C THR A 153 18.86 2.83 32.71
N ASP A 154 20.17 2.92 32.45
CA ASP A 154 21.11 3.72 33.24
C ASP A 154 21.36 5.12 32.67
N ASN A 155 20.75 5.47 31.53
CA ASN A 155 20.94 6.72 30.79
C ASN A 155 22.42 7.06 30.43
N LYS A 156 23.36 6.14 30.64
CA LYS A 156 24.79 6.34 30.33
C LYS A 156 25.12 5.99 28.89
N THR A 157 24.34 5.08 28.32
CA THR A 157 24.45 4.64 26.94
C THR A 157 23.09 4.75 26.27
N PRO A 158 23.04 5.01 24.96
CA PRO A 158 21.76 5.07 24.25
C PRO A 158 21.09 3.68 24.14
N PHE A 159 21.88 2.60 24.17
CA PHE A 159 21.38 1.25 23.92
C PHE A 159 21.65 0.27 25.06
N SER A 160 20.69 -0.62 25.27
CA SER A 160 20.80 -1.75 26.20
C SER A 160 21.91 -2.69 25.77
N LYS A 161 22.63 -3.25 26.76
CA LYS A 161 23.61 -4.34 26.54
C LYS A 161 22.96 -5.61 25.98
N LEU A 162 21.62 -5.70 26.05
CA LEU A 162 20.84 -6.81 25.51
C LEU A 162 20.53 -6.68 24.01
N ARG A 163 20.85 -5.54 23.36
CA ARG A 163 20.54 -5.28 21.94
C ARG A 163 21.01 -6.41 21.02
N GLY A 164 22.23 -6.92 21.26
CA GLY A 164 22.83 -7.97 20.44
C GLY A 164 22.32 -9.38 20.71
N LEU A 165 21.47 -9.61 21.70
CA LEU A 165 21.00 -10.95 22.08
C LEU A 165 19.82 -11.44 21.22
N VAL A 166 19.13 -10.54 20.54
CA VAL A 166 17.97 -10.87 19.71
C VAL A 166 18.43 -11.21 18.30
N CYS A 167 18.51 -12.51 18.00
CA CYS A 167 18.82 -13.01 16.67
C CYS A 167 17.55 -13.43 15.93
N VAL A 168 17.13 -12.63 14.95
CA VAL A 168 15.88 -12.81 14.21
C VAL A 168 16.12 -12.92 12.72
N LYS A 169 15.20 -13.61 12.04
CA LYS A 169 15.24 -13.87 10.60
C LYS A 169 13.96 -13.36 9.96
N TRP A 170 14.08 -12.42 9.03
CA TRP A 170 12.96 -11.77 8.33
C TRP A 170 13.14 -11.81 6.81
N CYS A 171 12.09 -12.13 6.07
CA CYS A 171 12.04 -11.97 4.63
C CYS A 171 11.84 -10.50 4.24
N ASP A 172 12.14 -10.18 2.99
CA ASP A 172 11.97 -8.86 2.40
C ASP A 172 10.57 -8.72 1.75
N SER A 173 9.87 -7.61 1.94
CA SER A 173 8.53 -7.40 1.38
C SER A 173 8.53 -7.12 -0.13
N ILE A 174 9.65 -6.63 -0.68
CA ILE A 174 9.87 -6.37 -2.11
C ILE A 174 10.36 -7.65 -2.81
N LYS A 175 11.17 -8.45 -2.12
CA LYS A 175 11.69 -9.73 -2.61
C LYS A 175 11.16 -10.89 -1.79
N PRO A 176 9.86 -11.24 -1.90
CA PRO A 176 9.25 -12.29 -1.08
C PRO A 176 9.84 -13.69 -1.34
N LYS A 177 10.41 -13.93 -2.53
CA LYS A 177 11.14 -15.16 -2.89
C LYS A 177 12.66 -15.07 -2.64
N GLY A 178 13.14 -13.97 -2.06
CA GLY A 178 14.55 -13.76 -1.76
C GLY A 178 15.01 -14.47 -0.49
N GLU A 179 16.32 -14.50 -0.28
CA GLU A 179 16.89 -15.05 0.95
C GLU A 179 16.50 -14.18 2.16
N PRO A 180 16.01 -14.79 3.27
CA PRO A 180 15.70 -14.05 4.48
C PRO A 180 16.96 -13.44 5.12
N ILE A 181 16.83 -12.23 5.63
CA ILE A 181 17.89 -11.51 6.34
C ILE A 181 17.93 -11.96 7.79
N VAL A 182 19.11 -12.38 8.26
CA VAL A 182 19.36 -12.76 9.66
C VAL A 182 20.19 -11.67 10.32
N ARG A 183 19.74 -11.11 11.45
CA ARG A 183 20.53 -10.16 12.24
C ARG A 183 20.36 -10.40 13.74
N SER A 184 21.47 -10.23 14.45
CA SER A 184 21.52 -10.23 15.92
C SER A 184 21.41 -8.81 16.45
N ASP A 185 20.23 -8.21 16.27
CA ASP A 185 19.94 -6.83 16.66
C ASP A 185 18.45 -6.64 16.99
N SER A 186 18.14 -6.27 18.24
CA SER A 186 16.78 -5.94 18.68
C SER A 186 16.15 -4.78 17.92
N ILE A 187 16.92 -3.82 17.40
CA ILE A 187 16.39 -2.74 16.56
C ILE A 187 15.92 -3.29 15.20
N PHE A 188 16.58 -4.31 14.66
CA PHE A 188 16.15 -4.96 13.43
C PHE A 188 14.82 -5.70 13.60
N GLU A 189 14.60 -6.34 14.75
CA GLU A 189 13.30 -6.91 15.12
C GLU A 189 12.22 -5.83 15.23
N LEU A 190 12.50 -4.73 15.94
CA LEU A 190 11.58 -3.60 16.08
C LEU A 190 11.20 -3.03 14.71
N TYR A 191 12.19 -2.79 13.87
CA TYR A 191 12.02 -2.28 12.52
C TYR A 191 11.10 -3.19 11.70
N SER A 192 11.39 -4.49 11.68
CA SER A 192 10.65 -5.46 10.87
C SER A 192 9.21 -5.64 11.32
N VAL A 193 8.96 -5.63 12.64
CA VAL A 193 7.61 -5.70 13.20
C VAL A 193 6.81 -4.45 12.88
N LEU A 194 7.38 -3.26 13.08
CA LEU A 194 6.71 -1.99 12.73
C LEU A 194 6.42 -1.90 11.23
N PHE A 195 7.34 -2.37 10.38
CA PHE A 195 7.13 -2.43 8.94
C PHE A 195 5.94 -3.32 8.58
N ASN A 196 5.84 -4.50 9.20
CA ASN A 196 4.71 -5.40 8.99
C ASN A 196 3.39 -4.85 9.49
N VAL A 197 3.39 -4.12 10.62
CA VAL A 197 2.19 -3.42 11.09
C VAL A 197 1.78 -2.31 10.13
N ALA A 198 2.74 -1.56 9.57
CA ALA A 198 2.46 -0.56 8.56
C ALA A 198 1.83 -1.18 7.30
N LEU A 199 2.40 -2.30 6.80
CA LEU A 199 1.80 -3.08 5.72
C LEU A 199 0.39 -3.58 6.07
N TRP A 200 0.18 -4.04 7.30
CA TRP A 200 -1.13 -4.45 7.77
C TRP A 200 -2.15 -3.32 7.67
N TYR A 201 -1.82 -2.10 8.11
CA TYR A 201 -2.71 -0.94 7.97
C TYR A 201 -3.08 -0.64 6.52
N THR A 202 -2.12 -0.74 5.58
CA THR A 202 -2.44 -0.58 4.14
C THR A 202 -3.41 -1.65 3.65
N LYS A 203 -3.24 -2.91 4.07
CA LYS A 203 -4.10 -4.04 3.70
C LYS A 203 -5.48 -3.94 4.34
N HIS A 204 -5.55 -3.52 5.60
CA HIS A 204 -6.81 -3.24 6.30
C HIS A 204 -7.60 -2.15 5.58
N ALA A 205 -6.96 -1.03 5.25
CA ALA A 205 -7.57 0.05 4.47
C ALA A 205 -8.10 -0.44 3.12
N ALA A 206 -7.33 -1.23 2.37
CA ALA A 206 -7.80 -1.81 1.11
C ALA A 206 -8.99 -2.76 1.29
N LYS A 207 -8.98 -3.56 2.36
CA LYS A 207 -10.07 -4.48 2.68
C LYS A 207 -11.36 -3.73 3.00
N VAL A 208 -11.30 -2.72 3.86
CA VAL A 208 -12.48 -1.90 4.20
C VAL A 208 -12.98 -1.14 2.97
N ALA A 209 -12.08 -0.58 2.16
CA ALA A 209 -12.43 0.12 0.92
C ALA A 209 -13.04 -0.78 -0.18
N SER A 210 -12.82 -2.11 -0.10
CA SER A 210 -13.37 -3.07 -1.08
C SER A 210 -14.86 -3.39 -0.89
N ASN A 211 -15.47 -2.91 0.20
CA ASN A 211 -16.90 -3.09 0.46
C ASN A 211 -17.75 -2.30 -0.57
N GLU A 212 -18.88 -2.87 -1.01
CA GLU A 212 -19.70 -2.24 -2.07
C GLU A 212 -20.32 -0.90 -1.66
N ASN A 213 -20.56 -0.70 -0.36
CA ASN A 213 -21.11 0.52 0.21
C ASN A 213 -20.28 0.95 1.43
N VAL A 214 -19.16 1.62 1.18
CA VAL A 214 -18.32 2.18 2.24
C VAL A 214 -19.06 3.33 2.92
N SER A 215 -19.35 3.19 4.21
CA SER A 215 -19.94 4.23 5.04
C SER A 215 -18.95 5.38 5.31
N GLU A 216 -19.44 6.52 5.81
CA GLU A 216 -18.56 7.64 6.16
C GLU A 216 -17.54 7.25 7.24
N ASP A 217 -17.94 6.43 8.22
CA ASP A 217 -17.05 6.00 9.30
C ASP A 217 -16.00 5.00 8.79
N GLU A 218 -16.37 4.10 7.87
CA GLU A 218 -15.40 3.24 7.19
C GLU A 218 -14.44 4.05 6.31
N ALA A 219 -14.91 5.10 5.62
CA ALA A 219 -14.04 5.99 4.85
C ALA A 219 -13.03 6.74 5.75
N LYS A 220 -13.46 7.17 6.94
CA LYS A 220 -12.56 7.74 7.96
C LYS A 220 -11.54 6.70 8.44
N ASP A 221 -11.96 5.46 8.64
CA ASP A 221 -11.08 4.37 9.06
C ASP A 221 -10.02 4.04 8.00
N VAL A 222 -10.40 3.95 6.73
CA VAL A 222 -9.48 3.81 5.58
C VAL A 222 -8.47 4.96 5.56
N HIS A 223 -8.95 6.21 5.65
CA HIS A 223 -8.09 7.40 5.65
C HIS A 223 -7.10 7.40 6.82
N LEU A 224 -7.57 7.12 8.03
CA LEU A 224 -6.74 7.09 9.23
C LEU A 224 -5.72 5.95 9.18
N SER A 225 -6.13 4.77 8.73
CA SER A 225 -5.27 3.61 8.57
C SER A 225 -4.10 3.89 7.62
N LEU A 226 -4.39 4.49 6.46
CA LEU A 226 -3.35 4.87 5.48
C LEU A 226 -2.40 5.93 6.03
N LYS A 227 -2.92 6.94 6.74
CA LYS A 227 -2.06 7.94 7.41
C LYS A 227 -1.20 7.34 8.52
N THR A 228 -1.73 6.39 9.28
CA THR A 228 -0.96 5.66 10.30
C THR A 228 0.14 4.81 9.65
N ALA A 229 -0.15 4.14 8.52
CA ALA A 229 0.86 3.42 7.75
C ALA A 229 1.98 4.36 7.27
N ALA A 230 1.63 5.50 6.67
CA ALA A 230 2.60 6.52 6.25
C ALA A 230 3.46 7.01 7.43
N GLY A 231 2.84 7.25 8.58
CA GLY A 231 3.54 7.67 9.80
C GLY A 231 4.53 6.61 10.32
N LEU A 232 4.15 5.33 10.28
CA LEU A 232 5.03 4.23 10.66
C LEU A 232 6.21 4.10 9.70
N PHE A 233 5.99 4.12 8.39
CA PHE A 233 7.08 4.11 7.41
C PHE A 233 8.01 5.32 7.57
N ASN A 234 7.46 6.51 7.83
CA ASN A 234 8.26 7.70 8.09
C ASN A 234 9.08 7.59 9.39
N LEU A 235 8.53 6.99 10.44
CA LEU A 235 9.27 6.70 11.67
C LEU A 235 10.46 5.76 11.38
N LEU A 236 10.25 4.72 10.59
CA LEU A 236 11.32 3.81 10.18
C LEU A 236 12.40 4.55 9.38
N ARG A 237 11.97 5.36 8.41
CA ARG A 237 12.84 6.13 7.50
C ARG A 237 13.72 7.16 8.19
N THR A 238 13.20 7.82 9.22
CA THR A 238 13.85 8.98 9.87
C THR A 238 14.56 8.64 11.18
N LYS A 239 14.07 7.65 11.93
CA LYS A 239 14.59 7.31 13.26
C LYS A 239 15.43 6.04 13.25
N TYR A 240 14.92 4.96 12.68
CA TYR A 240 15.53 3.63 12.86
C TYR A 240 16.45 3.22 11.71
N MET A 241 16.26 3.74 10.50
CA MET A 241 17.09 3.39 9.35
C MET A 241 18.58 3.70 9.58
N HIS A 242 18.88 4.79 10.30
CA HIS A 242 20.24 5.23 10.60
C HIS A 242 20.96 4.37 11.67
N GLU A 243 20.24 3.46 12.34
CA GLU A 243 20.80 2.58 13.36
C GLU A 243 21.49 1.34 12.78
N PHE A 244 21.35 1.12 11.46
CA PHE A 244 21.98 0.02 10.75
C PHE A 244 23.24 0.51 10.03
N THR A 245 24.36 -0.16 10.29
CA THR A 245 25.64 0.12 9.62
C THR A 245 25.67 -0.40 8.18
N GLU A 246 24.93 -1.47 7.91
CA GLU A 246 24.88 -2.13 6.61
C GLU A 246 23.67 -1.67 5.80
N PHE A 247 23.95 -0.97 4.71
CA PHE A 247 22.96 -0.64 3.69
C PHE A 247 22.65 -1.87 2.82
N VAL A 248 21.37 -2.21 2.71
CA VAL A 248 20.90 -3.30 1.83
C VAL A 248 20.14 -2.67 0.65
N PRO A 249 20.76 -2.50 -0.52
CA PRO A 249 20.10 -1.88 -1.66
C PRO A 249 18.92 -2.73 -2.16
N ASN A 250 17.89 -2.06 -2.70
CA ASN A 250 16.73 -2.73 -3.28
C ASN A 250 16.07 -3.70 -2.28
N SER A 251 15.99 -3.29 -1.02
CA SER A 251 15.30 -4.01 0.05
C SER A 251 14.18 -3.15 0.60
N ASP A 252 13.34 -3.73 1.44
CA ASP A 252 12.37 -2.97 2.23
C ASP A 252 13.00 -2.03 3.27
N MET A 253 14.33 -2.06 3.44
CA MET A 253 15.12 -1.10 4.22
C MET A 253 15.73 0.03 3.37
N ASP A 254 15.56 0.00 2.05
CA ASP A 254 16.06 1.06 1.16
C ASP A 254 15.23 2.35 1.37
N PRO A 255 15.89 3.52 1.57
CA PRO A 255 15.18 4.78 1.78
C PRO A 255 14.23 5.14 0.65
N ASN A 256 14.58 4.81 -0.60
CA ASN A 256 13.71 5.13 -1.74
C ASN A 256 12.44 4.28 -1.71
N ILE A 257 12.55 3.02 -1.28
CA ILE A 257 11.40 2.12 -1.12
C ILE A 257 10.51 2.60 0.03
N LEU A 258 11.10 3.00 1.17
CA LEU A 258 10.34 3.59 2.26
C LEU A 258 9.63 4.87 1.84
N ASP A 259 10.33 5.78 1.15
CA ASP A 259 9.75 7.03 0.68
C ASP A 259 8.59 6.76 -0.31
N ALA A 260 8.70 5.71 -1.13
CA ALA A 260 7.62 5.27 -2.00
C ALA A 260 6.41 4.76 -1.20
N TYR A 261 6.60 3.93 -0.17
CA TYR A 261 5.51 3.49 0.72
C TYR A 261 4.84 4.67 1.45
N ILE A 262 5.61 5.65 1.91
CA ILE A 262 5.10 6.88 2.55
C ILE A 262 4.23 7.65 1.56
N ASN A 263 4.76 7.97 0.39
CA ASN A 263 4.05 8.75 -0.62
C ASN A 263 2.82 8.00 -1.15
N GLN A 264 2.91 6.68 -1.35
CA GLN A 264 1.78 5.86 -1.78
C GLN A 264 0.68 5.92 -0.73
N SER A 265 0.99 5.65 0.53
CA SER A 265 -0.01 5.66 1.62
C SER A 265 -0.68 7.05 1.76
N LEU A 266 0.07 8.14 1.56
CA LEU A 266 -0.49 9.49 1.56
C LEU A 266 -1.36 9.78 0.33
N ALA A 267 -0.95 9.32 -0.85
CA ALA A 267 -1.72 9.48 -2.08
C ALA A 267 -3.07 8.76 -1.98
N GLU A 268 -3.05 7.50 -1.54
CA GLU A 268 -4.26 6.69 -1.33
C GLU A 268 -5.20 7.34 -0.29
N ALA A 269 -4.65 7.90 0.80
CA ALA A 269 -5.45 8.63 1.79
C ALA A 269 -6.07 9.92 1.21
N GLN A 270 -5.37 10.57 0.28
CA GLN A 270 -5.84 11.77 -0.40
C GLN A 270 -6.94 11.45 -1.42
N GLU A 271 -6.92 10.28 -2.06
CA GLU A 271 -8.01 9.83 -2.94
C GLU A 271 -9.34 9.71 -2.18
N ILE A 272 -9.31 9.18 -0.95
CA ILE A 272 -10.50 9.16 -0.08
C ILE A 272 -10.99 10.59 0.19
N THR A 273 -10.07 11.53 0.39
CA THR A 273 -10.41 12.95 0.59
C THR A 273 -11.04 13.57 -0.66
N VAL A 274 -10.52 13.26 -1.85
CA VAL A 274 -11.08 13.69 -3.13
C VAL A 274 -12.48 13.12 -3.33
N ALA A 275 -12.66 11.82 -3.13
CA ALA A 275 -13.96 11.15 -3.24
C ALA A 275 -15.00 11.78 -2.31
N ARG A 276 -14.62 12.04 -1.05
CA ARG A 276 -15.50 12.70 -0.08
C ARG A 276 -15.80 14.15 -0.45
N ALA A 277 -14.83 14.89 -0.98
CA ALA A 277 -15.04 16.26 -1.44
C ALA A 277 -16.04 16.34 -2.60
N ILE A 278 -16.02 15.34 -3.49
CA ILE A 278 -17.00 15.18 -4.58
C ILE A 278 -18.39 14.87 -4.02
N GLU A 279 -18.48 13.92 -3.09
CA GLU A 279 -19.74 13.51 -2.47
C GLU A 279 -20.43 14.67 -1.72
N LEU A 280 -19.64 15.48 -1.00
CA LEU A 280 -20.07 16.69 -0.31
C LEU A 280 -20.29 17.89 -1.24
N LYS A 281 -20.14 17.70 -2.56
CA LYS A 281 -20.38 18.71 -3.61
C LYS A 281 -19.57 19.99 -3.41
N HIS A 282 -18.30 19.85 -2.99
CA HIS A 282 -17.40 20.99 -2.92
C HIS A 282 -17.16 21.62 -4.31
N LYS A 283 -16.66 22.85 -4.31
CA LYS A 283 -16.45 23.62 -5.55
C LYS A 283 -15.45 22.89 -6.47
N PRO A 284 -15.69 22.85 -7.80
CA PRO A 284 -14.85 22.10 -8.74
C PRO A 284 -13.35 22.43 -8.70
N TYR A 285 -12.99 23.69 -8.46
CA TYR A 285 -11.58 24.09 -8.35
C TYR A 285 -10.87 23.47 -7.14
N LEU A 286 -11.59 23.22 -6.04
CA LEU A 286 -11.02 22.58 -4.85
C LEU A 286 -10.76 21.10 -5.15
N ILE A 287 -11.72 20.42 -5.76
CA ILE A 287 -11.59 19.02 -6.16
C ILE A 287 -10.43 18.85 -7.16
N ALA A 288 -10.33 19.74 -8.15
CA ALA A 288 -9.21 19.75 -9.10
C ALA A 288 -7.86 20.01 -8.40
N GLY A 289 -7.81 20.90 -7.41
CA GLY A 289 -6.62 21.13 -6.59
C GLY A 289 -6.19 19.89 -5.83
N LEU A 290 -7.12 19.24 -5.12
CA LEU A 290 -6.86 18.01 -4.38
C LEU A 290 -6.38 16.88 -5.31
N ALA A 291 -7.03 16.68 -6.46
CA ALA A 291 -6.64 15.66 -7.43
C ALA A 291 -5.22 15.91 -8.01
N ASN A 292 -4.88 17.17 -8.27
CA ASN A 292 -3.53 17.55 -8.72
C ASN A 292 -2.47 17.27 -7.64
N GLU A 293 -2.77 17.51 -6.37
CA GLU A 293 -1.88 17.15 -5.27
C GLU A 293 -1.72 15.63 -5.12
N THR A 294 -2.81 14.87 -5.25
CA THR A 294 -2.76 13.40 -5.28
C THR A 294 -1.85 12.89 -6.40
N ALA A 295 -1.98 13.42 -7.61
CA ALA A 295 -1.14 13.04 -8.74
C ALA A 295 0.35 13.28 -8.46
N LYS A 296 0.71 14.41 -7.83
CA LYS A 296 2.09 14.72 -7.43
C LYS A 296 2.65 13.73 -6.41
N PHE A 297 1.83 13.18 -5.51
CA PHE A 297 2.29 12.13 -4.61
C PHE A 297 2.61 10.84 -5.38
N TYR A 298 1.76 10.40 -6.30
CA TYR A 298 2.05 9.23 -7.13
C TYR A 298 3.23 9.43 -8.08
N GLU A 299 3.41 10.63 -8.63
CA GLU A 299 4.60 10.97 -9.41
C GLU A 299 5.87 10.78 -8.56
N LYS A 300 5.89 11.28 -7.31
CA LYS A 300 7.02 11.07 -6.39
C LYS A 300 7.28 9.59 -6.12
N CYS A 301 6.24 8.77 -5.95
CA CYS A 301 6.39 7.31 -5.85
C CYS A 301 7.06 6.76 -7.10
N GLY A 302 6.56 7.13 -8.28
CA GLY A 302 7.07 6.70 -9.57
C GLY A 302 8.52 7.10 -9.81
N PHE A 303 8.96 8.27 -9.34
CA PHE A 303 10.38 8.68 -9.41
C PHE A 303 11.27 7.87 -8.48
N GLN A 304 10.81 7.60 -7.25
CA GLN A 304 11.58 6.86 -6.24
C GLN A 304 11.73 5.38 -6.62
N VAL A 305 10.71 4.83 -7.25
CA VAL A 305 10.64 3.44 -7.72
C VAL A 305 11.27 3.31 -9.11
N GLY A 306 10.98 4.24 -10.01
CA GLY A 306 11.53 4.32 -11.38
C GLY A 306 13.02 4.65 -11.44
N ALA A 307 13.61 5.13 -10.33
CA ALA A 307 15.05 5.21 -10.18
C ALA A 307 15.72 3.83 -10.02
N ARG A 308 15.00 2.74 -9.71
CA ARG A 308 15.65 1.40 -9.71
C ARG A 308 14.85 0.11 -9.77
N LEU A 309 13.54 0.03 -9.56
CA LEU A 309 12.77 -1.21 -9.66
C LEU A 309 11.28 -0.90 -9.72
N VAL A 310 10.65 -1.23 -10.85
CA VAL A 310 9.19 -1.25 -11.06
C VAL A 310 8.50 -1.88 -9.83
N MET A 311 7.64 -1.12 -9.14
CA MET A 311 6.59 -1.72 -8.31
C MET A 311 5.81 -2.60 -9.28
N GLN A 312 5.97 -3.91 -9.17
CA GLN A 312 5.57 -4.92 -10.16
C GLN A 312 4.18 -4.63 -10.73
N PHE A 313 4.16 -4.00 -11.90
CA PHE A 313 3.06 -3.99 -12.86
C PHE A 313 3.07 -5.28 -13.71
N ASP A 314 3.70 -6.36 -13.21
CA ASP A 314 3.95 -7.61 -13.94
C ASP A 314 2.76 -8.59 -13.92
N ASP A 315 1.71 -8.33 -13.13
CA ASP A 315 0.52 -9.19 -13.11
C ASP A 315 -0.50 -8.87 -14.22
N LEU A 316 -0.27 -7.80 -15.02
CA LEU A 316 -1.09 -7.51 -16.21
C LEU A 316 -0.57 -8.17 -17.49
N HIS A 317 0.68 -8.64 -17.52
CA HIS A 317 1.24 -9.33 -18.69
C HIS A 317 1.12 -10.86 -18.62
N ASN A 318 0.87 -11.45 -17.44
CA ASN A 318 0.82 -12.91 -17.27
C ASN A 318 -0.58 -13.55 -17.39
N LEU A 319 -1.63 -12.77 -17.68
CA LEU A 319 -2.98 -13.30 -17.91
C LEU A 319 -3.25 -13.68 -19.38
N GLU A 320 -2.36 -13.33 -20.33
CA GLU A 320 -2.50 -13.74 -21.74
C GLU A 320 -1.74 -15.03 -22.11
N ALA A 321 -0.94 -15.61 -21.20
CA ALA A 321 -0.15 -16.81 -21.47
C ALA A 321 -0.77 -18.13 -20.95
N GLY A 322 -2.00 -18.11 -20.41
CA GLY A 322 -2.64 -19.27 -19.77
C GLY A 322 -3.50 -20.18 -20.64
N LEU A 323 -3.58 -19.97 -21.96
CA LEU A 323 -4.54 -20.66 -22.84
C LEU A 323 -4.03 -21.94 -23.54
N PHE A 324 -2.87 -22.50 -23.15
CA PHE A 324 -2.45 -23.85 -23.56
C PHE A 324 -1.83 -24.61 -22.37
N SER A 325 -2.51 -25.68 -21.92
CA SER A 325 -2.11 -26.60 -20.83
C SER A 325 -1.01 -27.63 -21.28
N PRO A 326 -0.43 -28.54 -20.44
CA PRO A 326 -0.96 -29.14 -19.20
C PRO A 326 0.01 -29.32 -17.99
N ARG A 327 -0.63 -29.45 -16.80
CA ARG A 327 -0.33 -30.26 -15.59
C ARG A 327 1.14 -30.61 -15.25
N GLU A 328 1.58 -30.29 -14.02
CA GLU A 328 1.94 -31.24 -12.92
C GLU A 328 2.65 -30.55 -11.72
N GLY A 329 2.34 -31.01 -10.50
CA GLY A 329 3.08 -30.80 -9.22
C GLY A 329 2.97 -29.40 -8.58
N GLY A 330 2.19 -29.13 -7.53
CA GLY A 330 1.92 -29.94 -6.34
C GLY A 330 3.11 -29.90 -5.38
N CYS A 331 3.22 -28.87 -4.52
CA CYS A 331 4.15 -28.94 -3.38
C CYS A 331 3.41 -28.68 -2.08
N TRP A 332 3.47 -29.72 -1.27
CA TRP A 332 2.71 -30.01 -0.08
C TRP A 332 3.37 -29.40 1.16
N TRP A 333 2.55 -29.20 2.19
CA TRP A 333 2.94 -29.20 3.58
C TRP A 333 3.88 -30.36 3.90
N TYR A 334 4.98 -30.11 4.63
CA TYR A 334 5.57 -31.14 5.50
C TYR A 334 6.01 -30.55 6.86
N PRO A 335 5.69 -31.22 7.97
CA PRO A 335 6.19 -30.93 9.30
C PRO A 335 7.57 -31.58 9.57
N ALA A 336 8.14 -31.22 10.73
CA ALA A 336 9.45 -31.55 11.28
C ALA A 336 9.94 -33.01 11.20
N ASN A 337 11.27 -33.20 11.17
CA ASN A 337 12.06 -33.90 12.22
C ASN A 337 13.56 -34.03 11.87
N GLY A 338 14.41 -33.81 12.88
CA GLY A 338 15.62 -34.59 13.21
C GLY A 338 16.85 -34.55 12.27
N CYS A 339 17.87 -33.81 12.67
CA CYS A 339 19.16 -34.35 13.14
C CYS A 339 20.01 -33.21 13.74
#